data_AF-A0A352RTU5-F1
#
_entry.id   AF-A0A352RTU5-F1
#
_cell.length_a   1.000
_cell.length_b   1.000
_cell.length_c   1.000
_cell.angle_alpha   90.00
_cell.angle_beta   90.00
_cell.angle_gamma   90.00
#
_symmetry.space_group_name_H-M   'P 1'
#
loop_
_entity.id
_entity.type
_entity.pdbx_description
1 polymer ?
#
loop_
_entity_poly.entity_id
_entity_poly.type
_entity_poly.pdbx_seq_one_letter_code
_entity_poly.pdbx_strand_id
1 'polypeptide(L)'
;GLAYAATRWKNVLLGMFFFQLARRKPEKVKARMIGMAAEQLAPGYDVDTHFTPRYKPWDQRVCLVPDGDLFREIREGRASIVTDTIERFTEDGIVLASGQTLPADIVVVAT
;
A
#
# COMPACT_ATOMS: atom_id res chain seq x y z
N GLY A 1 22.85 -22.72 17.13
CA GLY A 1 22.52 -23.18 18.50
C GLY A 1 21.02 -23.14 18.75
N LEU A 2 20.56 -23.63 19.90
CA LEU A 2 19.13 -23.73 20.28
C LEU A 2 18.37 -22.40 20.13
N ALA A 3 18.99 -21.27 20.48
CA ALA A 3 18.41 -19.94 20.30
C ALA A 3 18.09 -19.61 18.82
N TYR A 4 18.99 -19.95 17.89
CA TYR A 4 18.74 -19.78 16.46
C TYR A 4 17.57 -20.65 15.97
N ALA A 5 17.52 -21.90 16.42
CA ALA A 5 16.43 -22.81 16.06
C ALA A 5 15.07 -22.33 16.58
N ALA A 6 15.02 -21.85 17.83
CA ALA A 6 13.81 -21.29 18.43
C ALA A 6 13.33 -20.04 17.66
N THR A 7 14.23 -19.09 17.38
CA THR A 7 13.89 -17.88 16.62
C THR A 7 13.43 -18.21 15.20
N ARG A 8 14.10 -19.15 14.53
CA ARG A 8 13.72 -19.61 13.20
C ARG A 8 12.30 -20.19 13.18
N TRP A 9 12.00 -21.10 14.10
CA TRP A 9 10.66 -21.71 14.18
C TRP A 9 9.60 -20.69 14.57
N LYS A 10 9.88 -19.76 15.48
CA LYS A 10 8.97 -18.65 15.78
C LYS A 10 8.61 -17.86 14.53
N ASN A 11 9.61 -17.46 13.74
CA ASN A 11 9.38 -16.66 12.53
C ASN A 11 8.61 -17.46 11.46
N VAL A 12 8.95 -18.74 11.27
CA VAL A 12 8.25 -19.64 10.34
C VAL A 12 6.79 -19.80 10.75
N LEU A 13 6.52 -20.15 12.01
CA LEU A 13 5.16 -20.36 12.52
C LEU A 13 4.34 -19.08 12.48
N LEU A 14 4.94 -17.94 12.80
CA LEU A 14 4.28 -16.64 12.73
C LEU A 14 3.90 -16.28 11.28
N GLY A 15 4.82 -16.48 10.33
CA GLY A 15 4.53 -16.28 8.92
C GLY A 15 3.43 -17.20 8.40
N MET A 16 3.49 -18.49 8.74
CA MET A 16 2.45 -19.47 8.40
C MET A 16 1.10 -19.10 9.00
N PHE A 17 1.08 -18.62 10.24
CA PHE A 17 -0.14 -18.17 10.91
C PHE A 17 -0.80 -17.01 10.16
N PHE A 18 -0.04 -15.95 9.82
CA PHE A 18 -0.58 -14.82 9.08
C PHE A 18 -1.05 -15.21 7.67
N PHE A 19 -0.29 -16.04 6.97
CA PHE A 19 -0.70 -16.57 5.67
C PHE A 19 -2.03 -17.34 5.75
N GLN A 20 -2.16 -18.25 6.71
CA GLN A 20 -3.39 -19.01 6.91
C GLN A 20 -4.56 -18.12 7.33
N LEU A 21 -4.31 -17.09 8.13
CA LEU A 21 -5.33 -16.11 8.51
C LEU A 21 -5.82 -15.31 7.30
N ALA A 22 -4.90 -14.83 6.46
CA ALA A 22 -5.22 -14.14 5.21
C ALA A 22 -6.05 -15.02 4.26
N ARG A 23 -5.69 -16.31 4.13
CA ARG A 23 -6.44 -17.27 3.30
C ARG A 23 -7.83 -17.61 3.84
N ARG A 24 -7.98 -17.75 5.16
CA ARG A 24 -9.25 -18.17 5.80
C ARG A 24 -10.22 -17.01 6.03
N LYS A 25 -9.72 -15.80 6.28
CA LYS A 25 -10.53 -14.61 6.60
C LYS A 25 -10.03 -13.39 5.83
N PRO A 26 -10.01 -13.43 4.48
CA PRO A 26 -9.40 -12.39 3.65
C PRO A 26 -10.00 -11.00 3.90
N GLU A 27 -11.32 -10.89 4.02
CA GLU A 27 -11.99 -9.60 4.24
C GLU A 27 -11.58 -8.95 5.57
N LYS A 28 -11.43 -9.75 6.64
CA LYS A 28 -10.99 -9.23 7.94
C LYS A 28 -9.54 -8.76 7.92
N VAL A 29 -8.68 -9.52 7.23
CA VAL A 29 -7.26 -9.15 7.08
C VAL A 29 -7.14 -7.89 6.21
N LYS A 30 -7.89 -7.82 5.12
CA LYS A 30 -7.97 -6.64 4.25
C LYS A 30 -8.43 -5.40 5.02
N ALA A 31 -9.55 -5.49 5.74
CA ALA A 31 -10.05 -4.40 6.56
C ALA A 31 -9.04 -3.96 7.64
N ARG A 32 -8.34 -4.91 8.26
CA ARG A 32 -7.29 -4.57 9.24
C ARG A 32 -6.12 -3.82 8.61
N MET A 33 -5.64 -4.27 7.44
CA MET A 33 -4.54 -3.62 6.72
C MET A 33 -4.91 -2.22 6.26
N ILE A 34 -6.10 -2.05 5.69
CA ILE A 34 -6.65 -0.75 5.28
C ILE A 34 -6.79 0.17 6.50
N GLY A 35 -7.30 -0.35 7.62
CA GLY A 35 -7.39 0.40 8.88
C GLY A 35 -6.02 0.86 9.40
N MET A 36 -4.98 0.03 9.29
CA MET A 36 -3.61 0.44 9.65
C MET A 36 -3.07 1.56 8.76
N ALA A 37 -3.38 1.54 7.47
CA ALA A 37 -3.02 2.64 6.56
C ALA A 37 -3.79 3.91 6.89
N ALA A 38 -5.10 3.80 7.17
CA ALA A 38 -5.95 4.92 7.56
C ALA A 38 -5.47 5.60 8.86
N GLU A 39 -5.08 4.82 9.87
CA GLU A 39 -4.49 5.31 11.12
C GLU A 39 -3.21 6.13 10.90
N GLN A 40 -2.50 5.89 9.79
CA GLN A 40 -1.30 6.61 9.39
C GLN A 40 -1.60 7.82 8.48
N LEU A 41 -2.83 8.08 8.08
CA LEU A 41 -3.16 9.16 7.15
C LEU A 41 -3.90 10.31 7.84
N ALA A 42 -4.01 11.45 7.15
CA ALA A 42 -4.78 12.57 7.68
C ALA A 42 -6.28 12.20 7.75
N PRO A 43 -7.03 12.72 8.75
CA PRO A 43 -8.48 12.49 8.82
C PRO A 43 -9.17 12.90 7.51
N GLY A 44 -10.01 12.02 6.98
CA GLY A 44 -10.75 12.25 5.73
C GLY A 44 -10.00 11.93 4.43
N TYR A 45 -8.78 11.37 4.51
CA TYR A 45 -8.10 10.85 3.33
C TYR A 45 -8.90 9.72 2.68
N ASP A 46 -8.97 9.69 1.35
CA ASP A 46 -9.68 8.64 0.60
C ASP A 46 -8.87 7.34 0.54
N VAL A 47 -8.86 6.62 1.66
CA VAL A 47 -8.16 5.35 1.81
C VAL A 47 -8.83 4.26 0.97
N ASP A 48 -10.16 4.32 0.85
CA ASP A 48 -10.93 3.31 0.14
C ASP A 48 -10.55 3.29 -1.35
N THR A 49 -10.37 4.44 -1.98
CA THR A 49 -9.90 4.51 -3.37
C THR A 49 -8.42 4.16 -3.51
N HIS A 50 -7.55 4.74 -2.67
CA HIS A 50 -6.10 4.72 -2.92
C HIS A 50 -5.34 3.52 -2.31
N PHE A 51 -5.91 2.86 -1.29
CA PHE A 51 -5.23 1.79 -0.55
C PHE A 51 -5.99 0.46 -0.53
N THR A 52 -7.13 0.36 -1.23
CA THR A 52 -7.93 -0.87 -1.30
C THR A 52 -7.62 -1.67 -2.55
N PRO A 53 -6.80 -2.75 -2.47
CA PRO A 53 -6.53 -3.59 -3.62
C PRO A 53 -7.77 -4.38 -4.06
N ARG A 54 -7.83 -4.68 -5.36
CA ARG A 54 -8.84 -5.59 -5.95
C ARG A 54 -8.58 -7.07 -5.62
N TYR A 55 -7.37 -7.41 -5.18
CA TYR A 55 -6.97 -8.77 -4.80
C TYR A 55 -7.04 -8.98 -3.28
N LYS A 56 -7.04 -10.24 -2.84
CA LYS A 56 -7.05 -10.58 -1.41
C LYS A 56 -5.64 -10.53 -0.82
N PRO A 57 -5.48 -10.25 0.48
CA PRO A 57 -4.18 -10.30 1.13
C PRO A 57 -3.46 -11.63 0.86
N TRP A 58 -2.16 -11.56 0.55
CA TRP A 58 -1.31 -12.71 0.20
C TRP A 58 -1.66 -13.46 -1.12
N ASP A 59 -2.64 -13.02 -1.92
CA ASP A 59 -2.71 -13.42 -3.34
C ASP A 59 -1.57 -12.79 -4.14
N GLN A 60 -1.06 -11.66 -3.66
CA GLN A 60 0.17 -11.01 -4.11
C GLN A 60 1.09 -10.70 -2.91
N ARG A 61 2.36 -10.39 -3.18
CA ARG A 61 3.30 -9.96 -2.14
C ARG A 61 2.80 -8.66 -1.50
N VAL A 62 2.82 -8.63 -0.17
CA VAL A 62 2.45 -7.45 0.59
C VAL A 62 3.66 -6.53 0.74
N CYS A 63 3.51 -5.28 0.30
CA CYS A 63 4.50 -4.24 0.54
C CYS A 63 4.37 -3.71 1.97
N LEU A 64 5.52 -3.40 2.57
CA LEU A 64 5.62 -2.88 3.92
C LEU A 64 6.34 -1.54 3.87
N VAL A 65 5.91 -0.60 4.71
CA VAL A 65 6.56 0.69 4.91
C VAL A 65 7.05 0.72 6.36
N PRO A 66 8.28 0.23 6.65
CA PRO A 66 8.72 -0.09 8.01
C PRO A 66 8.68 1.11 8.97
N ASP A 67 9.00 2.31 8.48
CA ASP A 67 9.08 3.54 9.27
C ASP A 67 7.89 4.49 9.06
N GLY A 68 6.93 4.09 8.22
CA GLY A 68 5.78 4.91 7.86
C GLY A 68 6.13 6.24 7.18
N ASP A 69 7.33 6.36 6.62
CA ASP A 69 7.85 7.55 5.96
C ASP A 69 6.96 8.02 4.80
N LEU A 70 6.52 7.11 3.93
CA LEU A 70 5.55 7.43 2.88
C LEU A 70 4.28 8.09 3.44
N PHE A 71 3.70 7.51 4.49
CA PHE A 71 2.50 8.05 5.11
C PHE A 71 2.75 9.42 5.75
N ARG A 72 3.93 9.63 6.32
CA ARG A 72 4.35 10.92 6.87
C ARG A 72 4.43 11.98 5.76
N GLU A 73 5.07 11.69 4.63
CA GLU A 73 5.13 12.63 3.49
C GLU A 73 3.73 12.99 2.96
N ILE A 74 2.81 12.01 2.92
CA ILE A 74 1.41 12.25 2.52
C ILE A 74 0.70 13.17 3.52
N ARG A 75 0.83 12.91 4.83
CA ARG A 75 0.23 13.76 5.88
C ARG A 75 0.75 15.20 5.85
N GLU A 76 2.02 15.39 5.50
CA GLU A 76 2.65 16.71 5.39
C GLU A 76 2.33 17.41 4.05
N GLY A 77 1.53 16.79 3.18
CA GLY A 77 1.12 17.35 1.89
C GLY A 77 2.23 17.39 0.84
N ARG A 78 3.35 16.70 1.10
CA ARG A 78 4.51 16.64 0.18
C ARG A 78 4.37 15.52 -0.86
N ALA A 79 3.47 14.57 -0.62
CA ALA A 79 3.13 13.50 -1.53
C ALA A 79 1.62 13.32 -1.61
N SER A 80 1.14 12.88 -2.78
CA SER A 80 -0.25 12.48 -2.99
C SER A 80 -0.29 11.18 -3.79
N ILE A 81 -1.40 10.45 -3.66
CA ILE A 81 -1.68 9.25 -4.46
C ILE A 81 -2.88 9.58 -5.31
N VAL A 82 -2.80 9.22 -6.59
CA VAL A 82 -3.93 9.31 -7.53
C VAL A 82 -4.13 7.94 -8.12
N THR A 83 -5.34 7.40 -7.98
CA THR A 83 -5.72 6.10 -8.53
C THR A 83 -6.58 6.33 -9.74
N ASP A 84 -5.97 6.23 -10.91
CA ASP A 84 -6.63 6.40 -12.20
C ASP A 84 -5.82 5.71 -13.32
N THR A 85 -6.31 5.78 -14.54
CA THR A 85 -5.61 5.35 -15.75
C THR A 85 -4.94 6.54 -16.42
N ILE A 86 -3.65 6.43 -16.71
CA ILE A 86 -2.93 7.41 -17.52
C ILE A 86 -3.45 7.33 -18.96
N GLU A 87 -3.97 8.44 -19.49
CA GLU A 87 -4.41 8.55 -20.88
C GLU A 87 -3.25 8.90 -21.80
N ARG A 88 -2.53 9.99 -21.48
CA ARG A 88 -1.36 10.45 -22.24
C ARG A 88 -0.46 11.38 -21.43
N PHE A 89 0.77 11.53 -21.92
CA PHE A 89 1.67 12.58 -21.46
C PHE A 89 1.45 13.87 -22.26
N THR A 90 1.69 15.00 -21.63
CA THR A 90 1.72 16.33 -22.23
C THR A 90 3.08 16.96 -22.02
N GLU A 91 3.32 18.12 -22.62
CA GLU A 91 4.57 18.88 -22.43
C GLU A 91 4.77 19.30 -20.96
N ASP A 92 3.68 19.49 -20.23
CA ASP A 92 3.62 20.02 -18.86
C ASP A 92 3.17 18.98 -17.81
N GLY A 93 2.93 17.72 -18.18
CA GLY A 93 2.51 16.69 -17.23
C GLY A 93 1.81 15.47 -17.80
N ILE A 94 0.79 15.00 -17.08
CA ILE A 94 0.06 13.76 -17.37
C ILE A 94 -1.45 14.04 -17.37
N VAL A 95 -2.14 13.61 -18.42
CA VAL A 95 -3.61 13.58 -18.47
C VAL A 95 -4.10 12.19 -18.11
N LEU A 96 -5.02 12.13 -17.15
CA LEU A 96 -5.70 10.92 -16.71
C LEU A 96 -7.00 10.72 -17.49
N ALA A 97 -7.48 9.49 -17.57
CA ALA A 97 -8.72 9.14 -18.28
C ALA A 97 -9.97 9.79 -17.66
N SER A 98 -9.91 10.23 -16.40
CA SER A 98 -10.94 11.08 -15.77
C SER A 98 -10.99 12.51 -16.32
N GLY A 99 -10.02 12.93 -17.13
CA GLY A 99 -9.83 14.30 -17.60
C GLY A 99 -9.00 15.18 -16.66
N GLN A 100 -8.60 14.66 -15.48
CA GLN A 100 -7.69 15.37 -14.58
C GLN A 100 -6.29 15.49 -15.21
N THR A 101 -5.66 16.65 -15.07
CA THR A 101 -4.26 16.87 -15.44
C THR A 101 -3.38 16.95 -14.20
N LEU A 102 -2.28 16.21 -14.18
CA LEU A 102 -1.25 16.23 -13.14
C LEU A 102 -0.01 16.93 -13.69
N PRO A 103 0.30 18.17 -13.27
CA PRO A 103 1.53 18.85 -13.67
C PRO A 103 2.76 18.07 -13.19
N ALA A 104 3.76 17.93 -14.05
CA ALA A 104 5.00 17.25 -13.69
C ALA A 104 6.19 17.73 -14.52
N ASP A 105 7.28 18.09 -13.85
CA ASP A 105 8.56 18.39 -14.51
C ASP A 105 9.38 17.11 -14.78
N ILE A 106 9.21 16.10 -13.94
CA ILE A 106 9.94 14.83 -13.99
C ILE A 106 8.98 13.67 -13.73
N VAL A 107 9.08 12.64 -14.56
CA VAL A 107 8.33 11.39 -14.40
C VAL A 107 9.32 10.25 -14.17
N VAL A 108 9.14 9.53 -13.06
CA VAL A 108 9.93 8.35 -12.73
C VAL A 108 9.05 7.10 -12.88
N VAL A 109 9.48 6.18 -13.74
CA VAL A 109 8.82 4.89 -13.91
C VAL A 109 9.41 3.89 -12.91
N ALA A 110 8.60 3.44 -11.95
CA ALA A 110 8.98 2.44 -10.95
C ALA A 110 8.36 1.08 -11.29
N THR A 111 9.00 0.32 -12.19
CA THR A 111 8.58 -1.03 -12.63
C THR A 111 9.01 -2.14 -11.69
#